data_AF-A0A6P0N2U8-F1
#
_entry.id   AF-A0A6P0N2U8-F1
#
_cell.length_a   1.000
_cell.length_b   1.000
_cell.length_c   1.000
_cell.angle_alpha   90.00
_cell.angle_beta   90.00
_cell.angle_gamma   90.00
#
_symmetry.space_group_name_H-M   'P 1'
#
loop_
_entity.id
_entity.type
_entity.pdbx_description
1 polymer ?
#
loop_
_entity_poly.entity_id
_entity_poly.type
_entity_poly.pdbx_seq_one_letter_code
_entity_poly.pdbx_strand_id
1 'polypeptide(L)' 'MNENKVPLQQQQEKKLAEMGSSLCQLRTQQCKTIEEIAACTRINARFLRAIEQGKLDQLPEPVYVQGFIKHF' A
#
# COMPACT_ATOMS: atom_id res chain seq x y z
N MET A 1 -10.51 26.52 20.74
CA MET A 1 -9.42 25.67 20.24
C MET A 1 -10.07 24.51 19.52
N ASN A 2 -10.24 24.63 18.20
CA ASN A 2 -10.97 23.61 17.44
C ASN A 2 -9.96 22.54 17.07
N GLU A 3 -9.97 21.44 17.81
CA GLU A 3 -9.23 20.23 17.47
C GLU A 3 -9.75 19.74 16.12
N ASN A 4 -9.06 20.11 15.05
CA ASN A 4 -9.34 19.64 13.70
C ASN A 4 -8.93 18.16 13.63
N LYS A 5 -9.81 17.28 14.13
CA LYS A 5 -9.64 15.83 14.01
C LYS A 5 -9.76 15.48 12.54
N VAL A 6 -8.61 15.30 11.90
CA VAL A 6 -8.51 14.73 10.55
C VAL A 6 -9.40 13.47 10.51
N PRO A 7 -10.33 13.34 9.55
CA PRO A 7 -11.17 12.16 9.40
C PRO A 7 -10.33 10.87 9.35
N LEU A 8 -10.82 9.80 9.97
CA LEU A 8 -10.12 8.51 10.05
C LEU A 8 -9.61 8.00 8.69
N GLN A 9 -10.41 8.20 7.64
CA GLN A 9 -10.04 7.83 6.28
C GLN A 9 -8.82 8.60 5.75
N GLN A 10 -8.76 9.92 5.97
CA GLN A 10 -7.60 10.73 5.55
C GLN A 10 -6.33 10.32 6.31
N GLN A 11 -6.46 9.93 7.58
CA GLN A 11 -5.33 9.39 8.34
C GLN A 11 -4.87 8.03 7.79
N GLN A 12 -5.79 7.17 7.37
CA GLN A 12 -5.48 5.89 6.75
C GLN A 12 -4.80 6.05 5.38
N GLU A 13 -5.32 6.94 4.53
CA GLU A 13 -4.74 7.26 3.22
C GLU A 13 -3.32 7.80 3.36
N LYS A 14 -3.10 8.77 4.27
CA LYS A 14 -1.77 9.31 4.52
C LYS A 14 -0.79 8.22 4.98
N LYS A 15 -1.21 7.38 5.94
CA LYS A 15 -0.36 6.29 6.43
C LYS A 15 -0.06 5.27 5.34
N LEU A 16 -1.05 4.94 4.51
CA LEU A 16 -0.86 4.03 3.38
C LEU A 16 0.10 4.62 2.35
N ALA A 17 0.01 5.92 2.05
CA ALA A 17 0.91 6.58 1.11
C ALA A 17 2.38 6.57 1.60
N GLU A 18 2.61 6.85 2.89
CA GLU A 18 3.95 6.80 3.50
C GLU A 18 4.55 5.39 3.45
N MET A 19 3.75 4.37 3.80
CA MET A 19 4.18 2.96 3.71
C MET A 19 4.40 2.53 2.25
N GLY A 20 3.47 2.87 1.36
CA GLY A 20 3.51 2.53 -0.06
C GLY A 20 4.75 3.09 -0.76
N SER A 21 5.08 4.36 -0.51
CA SER A 21 6.30 4.98 -1.02
C SER A 21 7.54 4.23 -0.55
N SER A 22 7.58 3.81 0.72
CA SER A 22 8.71 3.06 1.28
C SER A 22 8.86 1.69 0.62
N LEU A 23 7.75 0.98 0.39
CA LEU A 23 7.74 -0.31 -0.31
C LEU A 23 8.21 -0.18 -1.77
N CYS A 24 7.77 0.85 -2.48
CA CYS A 24 8.22 1.15 -3.84
C CYS A 24 9.73 1.41 -3.90
N GLN A 25 10.24 2.20 -2.96
CA GLN A 25 11.68 2.46 -2.84
C GLN A 25 12.47 1.17 -2.61
N LEU A 26 12.05 0.33 -1.65
CA LEU A 26 12.72 -0.95 -1.38
C LEU A 26 12.70 -1.89 -2.59
N ARG A 27 11.57 -1.98 -3.31
CA ARG A 27 11.45 -2.81 -4.51
C ARG A 27 12.39 -2.32 -5.61
N THR A 28 12.39 -1.03 -5.88
CA THR A 28 13.21 -0.42 -6.94
C THR A 28 14.71 -0.46 -6.63
N GLN A 29 15.10 -0.31 -5.35
CA GLN A 29 16.48 -0.49 -4.90
C GLN A 29 17.00 -1.92 -5.12
N GLN A 30 16.10 -2.91 -5.07
CA GLN A 30 16.42 -4.30 -5.38
C GLN A 30 16.33 -4.61 -6.89
N CYS A 31 16.11 -3.60 -7.74
CA CYS A 31 15.88 -3.74 -9.19
C CYS A 31 14.73 -4.70 -9.54
N LYS A 32 13.75 -4.85 -8.66
CA LYS A 32 12.58 -5.72 -8.89
C LYS A 32 11.45 -4.95 -9.57
N THR A 33 10.79 -5.60 -10.50
CA THR A 33 9.53 -5.20 -11.10
C THR A 33 8.36 -5.51 -10.16
N ILE A 34 7.23 -4.85 -10.37
CA ILE A 34 6.03 -5.14 -9.58
C ILE A 34 5.47 -6.53 -9.90
N GLU A 35 5.69 -7.02 -11.12
CA GLU A 35 5.33 -8.36 -11.59
C GLU A 35 6.13 -9.45 -10.86
N GLU A 36 7.42 -9.22 -10.60
CA GLU A 36 8.23 -10.14 -9.78
C GLU A 36 7.70 -10.22 -8.35
N ILE A 37 7.36 -9.08 -7.74
CA ILE A 37 6.73 -9.09 -6.40
C ILE A 37 5.38 -9.81 -6.44
N ALA A 38 4.56 -9.56 -7.48
CA ALA A 38 3.28 -10.25 -7.66
C ALA A 38 3.45 -11.78 -7.73
N ALA A 39 4.46 -12.25 -8.47
CA ALA A 39 4.76 -13.67 -8.60
C ALA A 39 5.21 -14.29 -7.27
N CYS A 40 6.10 -13.62 -6.52
CA CYS A 40 6.61 -14.12 -5.24
C CYS A 40 5.54 -14.14 -4.14
N THR A 41 4.72 -13.09 -4.06
CA THR A 41 3.73 -12.90 -2.99
C THR A 41 2.38 -13.54 -3.33
N ARG A 42 2.15 -13.89 -4.60
CA ARG A 42 0.86 -14.31 -5.16
C ARG A 42 -0.25 -13.27 -4.99
N ILE A 43 0.11 -12.00 -4.85
CA ILE A 43 -0.81 -10.86 -4.80
C ILE A 43 -0.93 -10.28 -6.20
N ASN A 44 -2.16 -9.92 -6.62
CA ASN A 44 -2.36 -9.29 -7.92
C ASN A 44 -1.57 -7.97 -8.02
N ALA A 45 -0.78 -7.81 -9.08
CA ALA A 45 0.04 -6.62 -9.31
C ALA A 45 -0.75 -5.31 -9.22
N ARG A 46 -2.04 -5.28 -9.59
CA ARG A 46 -2.88 -4.07 -9.45
C ARG A 46 -2.98 -3.60 -8.00
N PHE A 47 -3.08 -4.51 -7.05
CA PHE A 47 -3.19 -4.18 -5.63
C PHE A 47 -1.84 -3.78 -5.05
N LEU A 48 -0.75 -4.43 -5.48
CA LEU A 48 0.60 -4.01 -5.11
C LEU A 48 0.89 -2.59 -5.60
N ARG A 49 0.51 -2.24 -6.84
CA ARG A 49 0.60 -0.86 -7.35
C ARG A 49 -0.26 0.11 -6.53
N ALA A 50 -1.49 -0.27 -6.19
CA ALA A 50 -2.37 0.58 -5.37
C ALA A 50 -1.77 0.83 -3.97
N ILE A 51 -1.18 -0.20 -3.34
CA ILE A 51 -0.44 -0.08 -2.08
C ILE A 51 0.74 0.89 -2.25
N GLU A 52 1.61 0.66 -3.24
CA GLU A 52 2.78 1.53 -3.49
C GLU A 52 2.40 2.99 -3.77
N GLN A 53 1.22 3.22 -4.36
CA GLN A 53 0.70 4.55 -4.70
C GLN A 53 -0.17 5.18 -3.59
N GLY A 54 -0.43 4.49 -2.48
CA GLY A 54 -1.29 5.01 -1.41
C GLY A 54 -2.78 5.10 -1.76
N LYS A 55 -3.24 4.36 -2.79
CA LYS A 55 -4.61 4.46 -3.32
C LYS A 55 -5.58 3.54 -2.58
N LEU A 56 -6.05 3.99 -1.43
CA LEU A 56 -6.94 3.22 -0.55
C LEU A 56 -8.26 2.81 -1.23
N ASP A 57 -8.78 3.67 -2.10
CA ASP A 57 -10.00 3.48 -2.90
C ASP A 57 -9.89 2.35 -3.93
N GLN A 58 -8.67 1.93 -4.29
CA GLN A 58 -8.40 0.86 -5.25
C GLN A 58 -8.06 -0.47 -4.58
N LEU A 59 -8.12 -0.51 -3.26
CA LEU A 59 -7.86 -1.70 -2.47
C LEU A 59 -9.16 -2.45 -2.13
N PRO A 60 -9.09 -3.78 -1.95
CA PRO A 60 -10.22 -4.54 -1.44
C PRO A 60 -10.45 -4.23 0.05
N GLU A 61 -11.42 -4.94 0.65
CA GLU A 61 -11.73 -4.79 2.07
C GLU A 61 -10.48 -4.84 2.96
N PRO A 62 -10.41 -4.02 4.04
CA PRO A 62 -9.21 -3.84 4.86
C PRO A 62 -8.57 -5.13 5.39
N VAL A 63 -9.36 -6.19 5.60
CA VAL A 63 -8.87 -7.50 6.03
C VAL A 63 -7.88 -8.12 5.03
N TYR A 64 -8.12 -7.95 3.73
CA TYR A 64 -7.22 -8.43 2.68
C TYR A 64 -5.97 -7.55 2.58
N VAL A 65 -6.13 -6.23 2.71
CA VAL A 65 -5.01 -5.27 2.66
C VAL A 65 -3.97 -5.57 3.74
N GLN A 66 -4.41 -5.84 4.96
CA GLN A 66 -3.51 -6.24 6.05
C GLN A 66 -2.76 -7.53 5.72
N GLY A 67 -3.46 -8.49 5.10
CA GLY A 67 -2.84 -9.72 4.58
C GLY A 67 -1.79 -9.42 3.53
N PHE A 68 -2.06 -8.52 2.59
CA PHE A 68 -1.12 -8.13 1.54
C PHE A 68 0.14 -7.48 2.09
N ILE A 69 -0.01 -6.51 3.00
CA ILE A 69 1.14 -5.81 3.61
C ILE A 69 2.06 -6.78 4.36
N LYS A 70 1.50 -7.81 5.01
CA LYS A 70 2.30 -8.83 5.71
C LYS A 70 3.12 -9.73 4.77
N HIS A 71 2.70 -9.89 3.53
CA HIS A 71 3.35 -10.77 2.55
C HIS A 71 4.22 -10.01 1.54
N PHE A 72 4.15 -8.69 1.51
CA PHE A 72 4.93 -7.81 0.63
C PHE A 72 6.40 -7.81 1.05
#